data_AF-A0A6N2V125-F1
#
_entry.id   AF-A0A6N2V125-F1
#
_cell.length_a   1.000
_cell.length_b   1.000
_cell.length_c   1.000
_cell.angle_alpha   90.00
_cell.angle_beta   90.00
_cell.angle_gamma   90.00
#
_symmetry.space_group_name_H-M   'P 1'
#
loop_
_entity.id
_entity.type
_entity.pdbx_description
1 polymer ?
#
loop_
_entity_poly.entity_id
_entity_poly.type
_entity_poly.pdbx_seq_one_letter_code
_entity_poly.pdbx_strand_id
1 'polypeptide(L)'
;MDRRGDAKSREMMLDELLGYDHVTIQCHDNPDADAIASGYGLYCFFRDKGKDTRLLYSGRNKVRKANLMLMVEKLHIPLEYQPQMEDTVDGLLITVDCQYGSVWRG
;
A
#
# COMPACT_ATOMS: atom_id res chain seq x y z
N MET A 1 18.67 13.44 18.50
CA MET A 1 19.31 12.16 18.14
C MET A 1 18.59 11.62 16.92
N ASP A 2 19.05 12.03 15.74
CA ASP A 2 18.53 11.56 14.46
C ASP A 2 19.24 10.23 14.17
N ARG A 3 18.53 9.11 14.33
CA ARG A 3 19.01 7.77 13.99
C ARG A 3 18.49 7.38 12.60
N ARG A 4 18.56 8.28 11.62
CA ARG A 4 18.44 7.89 10.21
C ARG A 4 19.77 7.27 9.81
N GLY A 5 19.87 5.96 9.99
CA GLY A 5 20.94 5.18 9.39
C GLY A 5 20.89 5.35 7.87
N ASP A 6 22.07 5.57 7.29
CA ASP A 6 22.36 5.59 5.86
C ASP A 6 22.09 4.22 5.20
N ALA A 7 20.86 3.73 5.26
CA ALA A 7 20.44 2.59 4.47
C ALA A 7 20.28 3.08 3.01
N LYS A 8 21.29 2.80 2.18
CA LYS A 8 21.17 3.00 0.73
C LYS A 8 19.99 2.19 0.21
N SER A 9 18.99 2.87 -0.34
CA SER A 9 17.97 2.23 -1.18
C SER A 9 18.67 1.48 -2.31
N ARG A 10 18.35 0.19 -2.46
CA ARG A 10 18.76 -0.63 -3.61
C ARG A 10 17.54 -0.89 -4.46
N GLU A 11 17.75 -0.93 -5.78
CA GLU A 11 16.77 -1.53 -6.68
C GLU A 11 16.56 -2.99 -6.26
N MET A 12 15.30 -3.40 -6.13
CA MET A 12 14.90 -4.76 -5.80
C MET A 12 13.94 -5.23 -6.88
N MET A 13 14.08 -6.49 -7.28
CA MET A 13 13.08 -7.15 -8.09
C MET A 13 11.92 -7.62 -7.20
N LEU A 14 10.71 -7.66 -7.75
CA LEU A 14 9.48 -7.99 -7.02
C LEU A 14 9.47 -9.43 -6.48
N ASP A 15 10.18 -10.34 -7.16
CA ASP A 15 10.34 -11.73 -6.75
C ASP A 15 11.20 -11.90 -5.49
N GLU A 16 12.15 -11.00 -5.23
CA GLU A 16 12.95 -10.98 -3.99
C GLU A 16 12.07 -10.76 -2.74
N LEU A 17 10.91 -10.15 -2.90
CA LEU A 17 9.96 -9.86 -1.82
C LEU A 17 9.01 -11.03 -1.53
N LEU A 18 9.07 -12.13 -2.30
CA LEU A 18 8.20 -13.29 -2.09
C LEU A 18 8.55 -14.12 -0.86
N GLY A 19 9.61 -13.77 -0.11
CA GLY A 19 9.93 -14.38 1.18
C GLY A 19 8.96 -14.02 2.30
N TYR A 20 8.13 -12.98 2.13
CA TYR A 20 7.14 -12.56 3.12
C TYR A 20 5.78 -13.20 2.86
N ASP A 21 5.11 -13.66 3.92
CA ASP A 21 3.78 -14.28 3.82
C ASP A 21 2.64 -13.26 3.91
N HIS A 22 2.80 -12.28 4.80
CA HIS A 22 1.89 -11.14 4.96
C HIS A 22 2.46 -9.92 4.24
N VAL A 23 1.68 -9.33 3.34
CA VAL A 23 2.05 -8.17 2.52
C VAL A 23 0.96 -7.10 2.63
N THR A 24 1.32 -5.94 3.16
CA THR A 24 0.46 -4.77 3.20
C THR A 24 0.93 -3.74 2.17
N ILE A 25 0.04 -3.40 1.24
CA ILE A 25 0.27 -2.39 0.22
C ILE A 25 -0.48 -1.13 0.63
N GLN A 26 0.25 -0.04 0.84
CA GLN A 26 -0.28 1.22 1.33
C GLN A 26 -0.13 2.35 0.30
N CYS A 27 -1.25 2.97 -0.06
CA CYS A 27 -1.27 4.20 -0.85
C CYS A 27 -1.15 5.46 0.05
N HIS A 28 -0.90 6.63 -0.54
CA HIS A 28 -0.98 7.92 0.16
C HIS A 28 -2.40 8.24 0.65
N ASP A 29 -2.53 9.30 1.46
CA ASP A 29 -3.85 9.79 1.87
C ASP A 29 -4.60 10.40 0.69
N ASN A 30 -5.90 10.10 0.57
CA ASN A 30 -6.72 10.48 -0.59
C ASN A 30 -6.07 10.05 -1.92
N PRO A 31 -5.88 8.72 -2.12
CA PRO A 31 -5.19 8.18 -3.28
C PRO A 31 -5.89 8.57 -4.58
N ASP A 32 -5.11 8.83 -5.62
CA ASP A 32 -5.63 9.04 -6.96
C ASP A 32 -5.68 7.73 -7.77
N ALA A 33 -6.00 7.83 -9.07
CA ALA A 33 -6.13 6.65 -9.91
C ALA A 33 -4.80 5.91 -10.10
N ASP A 34 -3.66 6.62 -10.11
CA ASP A 34 -2.34 6.01 -10.31
C ASP A 34 -1.92 5.24 -9.06
N ALA A 35 -2.07 5.83 -7.87
CA ALA A 35 -1.81 5.15 -6.61
C ALA A 35 -2.68 3.88 -6.45
N ILE A 36 -3.98 3.97 -6.76
CA ILE A 36 -4.91 2.84 -6.67
C ILE A 36 -4.54 1.76 -7.70
N ALA A 37 -4.29 2.12 -8.96
CA ALA A 37 -3.97 1.16 -10.01
C ALA A 37 -2.63 0.47 -9.76
N SER A 38 -1.60 1.23 -9.38
CA SER A 38 -0.27 0.72 -9.06
C SER A 38 -0.32 -0.21 -7.85
N GLY A 39 -1.04 0.17 -6.79
CA GLY A 39 -1.27 -0.68 -5.63
C GLY A 39 -2.03 -1.95 -5.99
N TYR A 40 -3.02 -1.86 -6.88
CA TYR A 40 -3.78 -3.02 -7.34
C TYR A 40 -2.94 -3.99 -8.20
N GLY A 41 -2.02 -3.48 -9.02
CA GLY A 41 -1.08 -4.31 -9.78
C GLY A 41 -0.21 -5.16 -8.85
N LEU A 42 0.33 -4.56 -7.80
CA LEU A 42 1.07 -5.27 -6.76
C LEU A 42 0.20 -6.27 -6.00
N TYR A 43 -1.03 -5.86 -5.65
CA TYR A 43 -2.00 -6.73 -4.99
C TYR A 43 -2.23 -8.01 -5.80
N CYS A 44 -2.51 -7.87 -7.11
CA CYS A 44 -2.70 -9.01 -8.00
C CYS A 44 -1.44 -9.89 -8.06
N PHE A 45 -0.26 -9.28 -8.20
CA PHE A 45 1.00 -10.03 -8.25
C PHE A 45 1.21 -10.90 -7.02
N PHE A 46 1.09 -10.36 -5.81
CA PHE A 46 1.32 -11.13 -4.58
C PHE A 46 0.22 -12.16 -4.32
N ARG A 47 -1.04 -11.82 -4.65
CA ARG A 47 -2.16 -12.78 -4.56
C ARG A 47 -1.99 -13.97 -5.49
N ASP A 48 -1.53 -13.74 -6.72
CA ASP A 48 -1.22 -14.81 -7.67
C ASP A 48 -0.07 -15.72 -7.19
N LYS A 49 0.78 -15.24 -6.28
CA LYS A 49 1.81 -16.03 -5.60
C LYS A 49 1.33 -16.66 -4.28
N GLY A 50 0.04 -16.58 -3.98
CA GLY A 50 -0.57 -17.18 -2.79
C GLY A 50 -0.28 -16.42 -1.49
N LYS A 51 0.15 -15.16 -1.56
CA LYS A 51 0.42 -14.36 -0.36
C LYS A 51 -0.85 -13.82 0.27
N ASP A 52 -0.80 -13.63 1.58
CA ASP A 52 -1.81 -12.90 2.32
C ASP A 52 -1.56 -11.40 2.10
N THR A 53 -2.38 -10.79 1.24
CA THR A 53 -2.11 -9.45 0.72
C THR A 53 -3.29 -8.54 0.96
N ARG A 54 -3.02 -7.34 1.48
CA ARG A 54 -4.00 -6.28 1.73
C ARG A 54 -3.61 -5.05 0.92
N LEU A 55 -4.61 -4.38 0.35
CA LEU A 55 -4.45 -3.09 -0.32
C LEU A 55 -5.25 -2.05 0.46
N LEU A 56 -4.58 -1.03 0.97
CA LEU A 56 -5.23 -0.06 1.84
C LEU A 56 -4.71 1.37 1.61
N TYR A 57 -5.50 2.32 2.09
CA TYR A 57 -5.10 3.69 2.30
C TYR A 57 -5.62 4.19 3.64
N SER A 58 -4.94 5.17 4.19
CA SER A 58 -5.30 5.81 5.45
C SER A 58 -5.26 7.33 5.34
N GLY A 59 -5.83 7.98 6.35
CA GLY A 59 -5.94 9.43 6.39
C GLY A 59 -7.31 9.87 6.86
N ARG A 60 -7.51 11.19 6.93
CA ARG A 60 -8.73 11.78 7.52
C ARG A 60 -9.98 11.56 6.67
N ASN A 61 -9.81 11.41 5.36
CA ASN A 61 -10.89 11.45 4.40
C ASN A 61 -10.94 10.16 3.57
N LYS A 62 -12.13 9.57 3.46
CA LYS A 62 -12.43 8.55 2.46
C LYS A 62 -12.35 9.16 1.06
N VAL A 63 -11.93 8.36 0.08
CA VAL A 63 -12.10 8.67 -1.34
C VAL A 63 -13.58 8.91 -1.63
N ARG A 64 -13.87 10.06 -2.25
CA ARG A 64 -15.25 10.49 -2.60
C ARG A 64 -15.42 10.90 -4.05
N LYS A 65 -14.32 11.04 -4.81
CA LYS A 65 -14.40 11.43 -6.22
C LYS A 65 -15.11 10.31 -6.99
N ALA A 66 -16.20 10.67 -7.70
CA ALA A 66 -17.11 9.69 -8.31
C ALA A 66 -16.40 8.76 -9.30
N ASN A 67 -15.45 9.27 -10.09
CA ASN A 67 -14.66 8.47 -11.02
C ASN A 67 -13.80 7.40 -10.30
N LEU A 68 -13.22 7.73 -9.15
CA LEU A 68 -12.42 6.78 -8.36
C LEU A 68 -13.30 5.74 -7.68
N MET A 69 -14.46 6.16 -7.14
CA MET A 69 -15.42 5.21 -6.58
C MET A 69 -15.93 4.24 -7.65
N LEU A 70 -16.25 4.75 -8.84
CA LEU A 70 -16.66 3.94 -9.99
C LEU A 70 -15.56 2.97 -10.43
N MET A 71 -14.30 3.42 -10.47
CA MET A 71 -13.15 2.57 -10.78
C MET A 71 -13.03 1.40 -9.79
N VAL A 72 -13.05 1.69 -8.49
CA VAL A 72 -12.96 0.67 -7.43
C VAL A 72 -14.14 -0.31 -7.51
N GLU A 73 -15.37 0.19 -7.70
CA GLU A 73 -16.58 -0.62 -7.79
C GLU A 73 -16.57 -1.52 -9.04
N LYS A 74 -16.34 -0.95 -10.23
CA LYS A 74 -16.47 -1.69 -11.49
C LYS A 74 -15.33 -2.69 -11.72
N LEU A 75 -14.13 -2.38 -11.23
CA LEU A 75 -12.97 -3.27 -11.32
C LEU A 75 -12.85 -4.21 -10.11
N HIS A 76 -13.75 -4.10 -9.13
CA HIS A 76 -13.74 -4.90 -7.89
C HIS A 76 -12.40 -4.82 -7.16
N ILE A 77 -11.80 -3.63 -7.11
CA ILE A 77 -10.50 -3.41 -6.44
C ILE A 77 -10.73 -3.51 -4.92
N PRO A 78 -10.01 -4.39 -4.19
CA PRO A 78 -10.19 -4.58 -2.75
C PRO A 78 -9.44 -3.49 -1.96
N LEU A 79 -9.74 -2.22 -2.24
CA LEU A 79 -9.14 -1.07 -1.56
C LEU A 79 -9.82 -0.83 -0.20
N GLU A 80 -9.10 -1.09 0.88
CA GLU A 80 -9.56 -0.85 2.25
C GLU A 80 -9.28 0.58 2.70
N TYR A 81 -10.26 1.22 3.34
CA TYR A 81 -10.04 2.48 4.04
C TYR A 81 -9.84 2.25 5.53
N GLN A 82 -8.69 2.69 6.04
CA GLN A 82 -8.38 2.63 7.46
C GLN A 82 -8.12 4.06 7.98
N PRO A 83 -9.04 4.66 8.76
CA PRO A 83 -8.90 6.06 9.21
C PRO A 83 -7.61 6.31 10.00
N GLN A 84 -7.16 5.29 10.72
CA GLN A 84 -5.93 5.28 11.49
C GLN A 84 -5.25 3.93 11.25
N MET A 85 -3.99 3.97 10.82
CA MET A 85 -3.19 2.76 10.65
C MET A 85 -2.95 2.08 11.99
N GLU A 86 -2.80 0.76 11.96
CA GLU A 86 -2.25 0.00 13.08
C GLU A 86 -0.80 0.43 13.37
N ASP A 87 -0.44 0.45 14.65
CA ASP A 87 0.90 0.86 15.12
C ASP A 87 2.02 -0.08 14.60
N THR A 88 1.66 -1.30 14.18
CA THR A 88 2.56 -2.28 13.60
C THR A 88 1.89 -2.97 12.42
N VAL A 89 2.63 -3.17 11.33
CA VAL A 89 2.26 -4.03 10.21
C VAL A 89 3.05 -5.33 10.34
N ASP A 90 2.37 -6.47 10.23
CA ASP A 90 3.04 -7.77 10.18
C ASP A 90 3.63 -8.03 8.77
N GLY A 91 4.81 -8.63 8.73
CA GLY A 91 5.50 -8.96 7.48
C GLY A 91 6.02 -7.73 6.71
N LEU A 92 5.62 -7.61 5.45
CA LEU A 92 6.13 -6.62 4.50
C LEU A 92 5.15 -5.45 4.32
N LEU A 93 5.65 -4.22 4.50
CA LEU A 93 4.95 -3.00 4.09
C LEU A 93 5.54 -2.46 2.78
N ILE A 94 4.68 -2.26 1.78
CA ILE A 94 5.02 -1.59 0.52
C ILE A 94 4.24 -0.28 0.43
N THR A 95 4.94 0.84 0.33
CA THR A 95 4.34 2.16 0.09
C THR A 95 4.31 2.46 -1.40
N VAL A 96 3.13 2.82 -1.93
CA VAL A 96 2.91 3.12 -3.35
C VAL A 96 2.51 4.59 -3.48
N ASP A 97 3.18 5.29 -4.40
CA ASP A 97 3.01 6.73 -4.65
C ASP A 97 3.10 7.55 -3.35
N CYS A 98 3.89 7.07 -2.38
CA CYS A 98 4.09 7.69 -1.10
C CYS A 98 5.39 7.18 -0.45
N GLN A 99 5.82 7.87 0.61
CA GLN A 99 7.02 7.50 1.36
C GLN A 99 6.65 6.99 2.74
N TYR A 100 7.42 6.06 3.26
CA TYR A 100 7.36 5.68 4.67
C TYR A 100 7.47 6.92 5.58
N GLY A 101 6.64 7.02 6.62
CA GLY A 101 6.59 8.22 7.48
C GLY A 101 5.61 9.31 7.03
N SER A 102 5.18 9.32 5.75
CA SER A 102 4.26 10.35 5.24
C SER A 102 2.84 10.20 5.78
N VAL A 103 2.40 8.94 5.92
CA VAL A 103 1.07 8.58 6.41
C VAL A 103 1.17 7.69 7.66
N TRP A 104 2.07 6.69 7.64
CA TRP A 104 2.36 5.85 8.80
C TRP A 104 3.41 6.52 9.69
N ARG A 105 3.08 6.78 10.95
CA ARG A 105 4.03 7.20 11.99
C ARG A 105 3.92 6.19 13.13
N GLY A 106 4.66 5.09 13.05
CA GLY A 106 4.93 4.27 14.23
C GLY A 106 5.66 5.06 15.31
#